data_AF-A0A831R6R8-F1
#
_entry.id   AF-A0A831R6R8-F1
#
_cell.length_a   1.000
_cell.length_b   1.000
_cell.length_c   1.000
_cell.angle_alpha   90.00
_cell.angle_beta   90.00
_cell.angle_gamma   90.00
#
_symmetry.space_group_name_H-M   'P 1'
#
loop_
_entity.id
_entity.type
_entity.pdbx_description
1 polymer ?
#
loop_
_entity_poly.entity_id
_entity_poly.type
_entity_poly.pdbx_seq_one_letter_code
_entity_poly.pdbx_strand_id
1 'polypeptide(L)' 'MTVSVLVVDDSGFFRKRLTEILTASGQIRVVGVATNGREGVELAESLRPD' A
#
# COMPACT_ATOMS: atom_id res chain seq x y z
N MET A 1 -9.35 -12.13 -9.69
CA MET A 1 -7.99 -12.16 -9.10
C MET A 1 -7.73 -10.76 -8.57
N THR A 2 -7.37 -10.62 -7.30
CA THR A 2 -7.14 -9.31 -6.66
C THR A 2 -5.65 -9.04 -6.57
N VAL A 3 -5.18 -7.88 -7.04
CA VAL A 3 -3.78 -7.46 -6.97
C VAL A 3 -3.48 -6.95 -5.56
N SER A 4 -2.45 -7.49 -4.91
CA SER A 4 -1.98 -7.05 -3.61
C SER A 4 -0.97 -5.90 -3.75
N VAL A 5 -1.18 -4.80 -3.02
CA VAL A 5 -0.37 -3.58 -3.16
C VAL A 5 0.09 -3.06 -1.80
N LEU A 6 1.33 -2.58 -1.75
CA LEU A 6 1.89 -1.79 -0.65
C LEU A 6 1.92 -0.32 -1.05
N VAL A 7 1.36 0.57 -0.22
CA VAL A 7 1.40 2.03 -0.47
C VAL A 7 2.53 2.67 0.32
N VAL A 8 3.45 3.37 -0.34
CA VAL A 8 4.58 4.07 0.28
C VAL A 8 4.47 5.56 -0.03
N ASP A 9 4.19 6.39 1.00
CA ASP A 9 4.00 7.84 0.83
C ASP A 9 4.28 8.57 2.17
N ASP A 10 5.01 9.69 2.10
CA ASP A 10 5.43 10.49 3.26
C ASP A 10 4.30 11.38 3.83
N SER A 11 3.20 11.54 3.10
CA SER A 11 2.01 12.25 3.54
C SER A 11 0.92 11.30 4.04
N GLY A 12 0.57 11.44 5.33
CA GLY A 12 -0.55 10.70 5.92
C GLY A 12 -1.88 10.94 5.22
N PHE A 13 -2.09 12.14 4.66
CA PHE A 13 -3.29 12.47 3.90
C PHE A 13 -3.37 11.67 2.59
N PHE A 14 -2.31 11.70 1.78
CA PHE A 14 -2.29 10.99 0.49
C PHE A 14 -2.35 9.48 0.68
N ARG A 15 -1.60 8.93 1.64
CA ARG A 15 -1.65 7.50 1.94
C ARG A 15 -3.05 7.01 2.30
N LYS A 16 -3.80 7.77 3.11
CA LYS A 16 -5.20 7.45 3.44
C LYS A 16 -6.10 7.52 2.21
N ARG A 17 -6.02 8.60 1.42
CA ARG A 17 -6.83 8.78 0.21
C ARG A 17 -6.55 7.70 -0.85
N LEU A 18 -5.29 7.37 -1.10
CA LEU A 18 -4.89 6.30 -2.01
C LEU A 18 -5.44 4.95 -1.54
N THR A 19 -5.31 4.63 -0.26
CA THR A 19 -5.81 3.37 0.30
C THR A 19 -7.33 3.23 0.10
N GLU A 20 -8.10 4.30 0.35
CA GLU A 20 -9.55 4.34 0.12
C GLU A 20 -9.91 4.11 -1.35
N ILE A 21 -9.24 4.82 -2.28
CA ILE A 21 -9.49 4.72 -3.73
C ILE A 21 -9.16 3.32 -4.25
N LEU A 22 -8.00 2.77 -3.88
CA LEU A 22 -7.56 1.46 -4.34
C LEU A 22 -8.49 0.35 -3.82
N THR A 23 -8.86 0.41 -2.55
CA THR A 23 -9.77 -0.58 -1.92
C THR A 23 -11.18 -0.51 -2.51
N ALA A 24 -11.66 0.67 -2.88
CA ALA A 24 -12.99 0.85 -3.48
C ALA A 24 -13.14 0.18 -4.86
N SER A 25 -12.04 -0.08 -5.58
CA SER A 25 -12.06 -0.76 -6.89
C SER A 25 -12.52 -2.22 -6.82
N GLY A 26 -12.40 -2.87 -5.65
CA GLY A 26 -12.63 -4.31 -5.47
C GLY A 26 -11.63 -5.23 -6.18
N GLN A 27 -10.72 -4.67 -6.99
CA GLN A 27 -9.68 -5.39 -7.74
C GLN A 27 -8.32 -5.32 -7.05
N ILE A 28 -8.15 -4.37 -6.14
CA ILE A 28 -6.88 -4.12 -5.44
C ILE A 28 -7.09 -4.32 -3.94
N ARG A 29 -6.17 -5.04 -3.32
CA ARG A 29 -6.08 -5.23 -1.87
C ARG A 29 -4.83 -4.53 -1.36
N VAL A 30 -5.00 -3.47 -0.57
CA VAL A 30 -3.87 -2.84 0.13
C VAL A 30 -3.45 -3.75 1.28
N VAL A 31 -2.25 -4.31 1.21
CA VAL A 31 -1.71 -5.26 2.21
C VAL A 31 -0.82 -4.60 3.25
N GLY A 32 -0.35 -3.39 2.98
CA GLY A 32 0.46 -2.61 3.91
C GLY A 32 0.55 -1.15 3.49
N VAL A 33 1.05 -0.35 4.42
CA VAL A 33 1.28 1.09 4.24
C VAL A 33 2.60 1.46 4.90
N ALA A 34 3.43 2.26 4.21
CA ALA A 34 4.69 2.77 4.71
C ALA A 34 4.75 4.29 4.61
N THR A 35 5.52 4.91 5.50
CA THR A 35 5.71 6.36 5.60
C THR A 35 7.01 6.84 4.96
N ASN A 36 7.89 5.92 4.56
CA ASN A 36 9.19 6.23 3.98
C ASN A 36 9.73 5.01 3.21
N GLY A 37 10.82 5.21 2.47
CA GLY A 37 11.40 4.17 1.63
C GLY A 37 11.99 2.99 2.40
N ARG A 38 12.58 3.20 3.58
CA ARG A 38 13.15 2.10 4.39
C ARG A 38 12.05 1.15 4.85
N GLU A 39 11.01 1.70 5.47
CA GLU A 39 9.82 0.94 5.89
C GLU A 39 9.14 0.27 4.69
N GLY A 40 9.11 0.94 3.53
CA GLY A 40 8.58 0.38 2.29
C GLY A 40 9.32 -0.88 1.83
N VAL A 41 10.66 -0.88 1.87
CA VAL A 41 11.48 -2.06 1.52
C VAL A 41 11.24 -3.21 2.51
N GLU A 42 11.27 -2.92 3.81
CA GLU A 42 11.05 -3.93 4.86
C GLU A 42 9.65 -4.56 4.77
N LEU A 43 8.64 -3.74 4.49
CA LEU A 43 7.27 -4.21 4.27
C LEU A 43 7.11 -4.97 2.94
N ALA A 44 7.81 -4.58 1.88
CA ALA A 44 7.75 -5.30 0.61
C ALA A 44 8.35 -6.71 0.75
N GLU A 45 9.47 -6.85 1.45
CA GLU A 45 10.11 -8.14 1.71
C GLU A 45 9.24 -9.07 2.56
N SER A 46 8.58 -8.52 3.58
CA SER A 46 7.73 -9.29 4.50
C SER A 46 6.34 -9.61 3.96
N LEU A 47 5.69 -8.66 3.29
CA LEU A 47 4.31 -8.79 2.80
C LEU A 47 4.24 -9.37 1.39
N ARG A 48 5.32 -9.29 0.60
CA ARG A 48 5.41 -9.81 -0.77
C ARG A 48 4.21 -9.37 -1.64
N PRO A 49 3.96 -8.05 -1.78
CA PRO A 49 2.94 -7.54 -2.70
C PRO A 49 3.27 -7.90 -4.16
N ASP A 50 2.27 -7.84 -5.05
CA ASP A 50 2.42 -8.11 -6.49
C ASP A 50 3.17 -7.00 -7.25
#